data_AF-A0A353DLS4-F1
#
_entry.id   AF-A0A353DLS4-F1
#
_cell.length_a   1.000
_cell.length_b   1.000
_cell.length_c   1.000
_cell.angle_alpha   90.00
_cell.angle_beta   90.00
_cell.angle_gamma   90.00
#
_symmetry.space_group_name_H-M   'P 1'
#
loop_
_entity.id
_entity.type
_entity.pdbx_description
1 polymer ?
#
loop_
_entity_poly.entity_id
_entity_poly.type
_entity_poly.pdbx_seq_one_letter_code
_entity_poly.pdbx_strand_id
1 'polypeptide(L)'
;MRKIVSRTIDVVLGVLLAFMIFVQISMLVSQSRPENHGVPSVFGTSFLYVVTDSMEGDNPDSLNQGTGVIIKKDDPKNVKVGDVITFYYPKLNAPDTHRVVEVGTDKDGLVFYTRGDNLHAWSCPSEGCPSTPWESVPQAFYIGTVVSHSDAFGSFLTYVSPQAAGAAGKSAWLVPVLIIVPLFAIVAISVGESILKYKKEKKIYEKELSKAMEEEGIDRNDEKATLLFEEKYNLKKELREEMERAKEIEKKKLRKKMKKEEKKARREQK
;
A
#
# COMPACT_ATOMS: atom_id res chain seq x y z
N MET A 1 17.47 -15.67 19.74
CA MET A 1 16.06 -15.54 19.30
C MET A 1 15.58 -14.08 19.30
N ARG A 2 15.68 -13.31 20.40
CA ARG A 2 15.28 -11.88 20.46
C ARG A 2 15.82 -10.98 19.32
N LYS A 3 17.10 -11.09 18.95
CA LYS A 3 17.71 -10.28 17.86
C LYS A 3 17.26 -10.66 16.43
N ILE A 4 16.83 -11.91 16.23
CA ILE A 4 16.35 -12.39 14.91
C ILE A 4 14.87 -12.00 14.77
N VAL A 5 14.09 -12.17 15.84
CA VAL A 5 12.68 -11.75 15.89
C VAL A 5 12.55 -10.24 15.66
N SER A 6 13.40 -9.42 16.29
CA SER A 6 13.42 -7.96 16.03
C SER A 6 13.74 -7.64 14.57
N ARG A 7 14.77 -8.24 13.97
CA ARG A 7 15.09 -7.99 12.54
C ARG A 7 13.99 -8.43 11.58
N THR A 8 13.31 -9.54 11.85
CA THR A 8 12.18 -9.97 11.02
C THR A 8 11.01 -9.00 11.15
N ILE A 9 10.71 -8.52 12.36
CA ILE A 9 9.67 -7.51 12.59
C ILE A 9 10.01 -6.20 11.87
N ASP A 10 11.25 -5.72 11.96
CA ASP A 10 11.70 -4.51 11.28
C ASP A 10 11.56 -4.62 9.75
N VAL A 11 11.93 -5.77 9.17
CA VAL A 11 11.78 -6.02 7.73
C VAL A 11 10.29 -6.06 7.34
N VAL A 12 9.45 -6.74 8.12
CA VAL A 12 8.01 -6.82 7.85
C VAL A 12 7.36 -5.45 7.94
N LEU A 13 7.66 -4.67 8.97
CA LEU A 13 7.18 -3.29 9.13
C LEU A 13 7.66 -2.39 7.98
N GLY A 14 8.94 -2.51 7.59
CA GLY A 14 9.50 -1.77 6.47
C GLY A 14 8.81 -2.11 5.14
N VAL A 15 8.54 -3.39 4.88
CA VAL A 15 7.81 -3.83 3.69
C VAL A 15 6.36 -3.32 3.70
N LEU A 16 5.67 -3.40 4.84
CA LEU A 16 4.31 -2.87 4.98
C LEU A 16 4.24 -1.36 4.74
N LEU A 17 5.21 -0.60 5.25
CA LEU A 17 5.30 0.84 5.01
C LEU A 17 5.60 1.17 3.56
N ALA A 18 6.56 0.46 2.94
CA ALA A 18 6.85 0.60 1.51
C ALA A 18 5.62 0.30 0.65
N PHE A 19 4.85 -0.73 1.02
CA PHE A 19 3.59 -1.08 0.36
C PHE A 19 2.52 0.02 0.54
N MET A 20 2.36 0.57 1.74
CA MET A 20 1.44 1.70 1.96
C MET A 20 1.82 2.93 1.13
N ILE A 21 3.10 3.29 1.10
CA ILE A 21 3.59 4.40 0.28
C ILE A 21 3.33 4.13 -1.21
N PHE A 22 3.59 2.91 -1.67
CA PHE A 22 3.29 2.50 -3.04
C PHE A 22 1.80 2.65 -3.38
N VAL A 23 0.89 2.21 -2.50
CA VAL A 23 -0.56 2.38 -2.69
C VAL A 23 -0.94 3.86 -2.75
N GLN A 24 -0.38 4.70 -1.87
CA GLN A 24 -0.65 6.15 -1.88
C GLN A 24 -0.18 6.82 -3.18
N ILE A 25 1.04 6.51 -3.63
CA ILE A 25 1.57 7.01 -4.91
C ILE A 25 0.70 6.51 -6.07
N SER A 26 0.30 5.23 -6.07
CA SER A 26 -0.59 4.67 -7.09
C SER A 26 -1.93 5.41 -7.16
N MET A 27 -2.54 5.72 -6.01
CA MET A 27 -3.78 6.49 -5.95
C MET A 27 -3.61 7.91 -6.50
N LEU A 28 -2.55 8.62 -6.12
CA LEU A 28 -2.25 9.97 -6.61
C LEU A 28 -1.99 10.01 -8.11
N VAL A 29 -1.23 9.04 -8.62
CA VAL A 29 -0.98 8.90 -10.07
C VAL A 29 -2.29 8.60 -10.78
N SER A 30 -3.10 7.67 -10.26
CA SER A 30 -4.38 7.29 -10.86
C SER A 30 -5.37 8.44 -10.91
N GLN A 31 -5.46 9.23 -9.83
CA GLN A 31 -6.33 10.40 -9.75
C GLN A 31 -5.96 11.48 -10.76
N SER A 32 -4.66 11.64 -11.01
CA SER A 32 -4.14 12.61 -12.00
C SER A 32 -4.38 12.19 -13.44
N ARG A 33 -4.83 10.95 -13.70
CA ARG A 33 -5.09 10.49 -15.06
C ARG A 33 -6.44 11.00 -15.58
N PRO A 34 -6.51 11.58 -16.79
CA PRO A 34 -7.76 12.14 -17.33
C PRO A 34 -8.91 11.13 -17.39
N GLU A 35 -8.62 9.87 -17.70
CA GLU A 35 -9.63 8.81 -17.85
C GLU A 35 -10.31 8.36 -16.55
N ASN A 36 -9.83 8.84 -15.40
CA ASN A 36 -10.41 8.54 -14.09
C ASN A 36 -11.15 9.73 -13.51
N HIS A 37 -11.16 10.89 -14.19
CA HIS A 37 -11.94 12.08 -13.81
C HIS A 37 -11.77 12.48 -12.33
N GLY A 38 -10.54 12.37 -11.81
CA GLY A 38 -10.23 12.71 -10.43
C GLY A 38 -10.60 11.66 -9.38
N VAL A 39 -11.04 10.47 -9.78
CA VAL A 39 -11.30 9.33 -8.88
C VAL A 39 -10.01 8.50 -8.71
N PRO A 40 -9.44 8.41 -7.50
CA PRO A 40 -8.27 7.56 -7.26
C PRO A 40 -8.64 6.08 -7.44
N SER A 41 -7.77 5.32 -8.09
CA SER A 41 -7.94 3.89 -8.32
C SER A 41 -6.65 3.13 -8.02
N VAL A 42 -6.80 1.90 -7.54
CA VAL A 42 -5.70 0.95 -7.32
C VAL A 42 -6.12 -0.37 -7.96
N PHE A 43 -5.34 -0.82 -8.94
CA PHE A 43 -5.67 -2.01 -9.76
C PHE A 43 -7.07 -1.97 -10.42
N GLY A 44 -7.57 -0.78 -10.77
CA GLY A 44 -8.89 -0.61 -11.38
C GLY A 44 -10.06 -0.68 -10.39
N THR A 45 -9.77 -0.71 -9.09
CA THR A 45 -10.78 -0.62 -8.02
C THR A 45 -10.70 0.74 -7.34
N SER A 46 -11.86 1.35 -7.11
CA SER A 46 -11.97 2.63 -6.43
C SER A 46 -13.01 2.55 -5.32
N PHE A 47 -12.82 3.38 -4.30
CA PHE A 47 -13.65 3.42 -3.11
C PHE A 47 -14.29 4.79 -2.99
N LEU A 48 -15.62 4.85 -2.99
CA LEU A 48 -16.38 6.09 -2.94
C LEU A 48 -17.35 6.08 -1.77
N TYR A 49 -17.78 7.27 -1.38
CA TYR A 49 -18.76 7.50 -0.33
C TYR A 49 -19.99 8.18 -0.94
N VAL A 50 -21.17 7.64 -0.69
CA VAL A 50 -22.43 8.15 -1.22
C VAL A 50 -22.83 9.40 -0.43
N VAL A 51 -22.93 10.53 -1.12
CA VAL A 51 -23.15 11.85 -0.49
C VAL A 51 -24.63 12.23 -0.46
N THR A 52 -25.42 11.77 -1.44
CA THR A 52 -26.82 12.15 -1.65
C THR A 52 -27.75 10.97 -1.45
N ASP A 53 -29.04 11.27 -1.37
CA ASP A 53 -30.15 10.32 -1.27
C ASP A 53 -30.70 9.89 -2.64
N SER A 54 -30.06 10.27 -3.76
CA SER A 54 -30.55 10.01 -5.13
C SER A 54 -30.64 8.54 -5.50
N MET A 55 -29.87 7.68 -4.83
CA MET A 55 -29.86 6.23 -5.04
C MET A 55 -30.61 5.46 -3.95
N GLU A 56 -31.29 6.15 -3.02
CA GLU A 56 -32.16 5.51 -2.03
C GLU A 56 -33.36 4.86 -2.73
N GLY A 57 -33.73 3.66 -2.32
CA GLY A 57 -34.80 2.92 -2.96
C GLY A 57 -34.95 1.50 -2.41
N ASP A 58 -35.87 0.78 -3.02
CA ASP A 58 -36.25 -0.58 -2.60
C ASP A 58 -35.44 -1.68 -3.31
N ASN A 59 -34.53 -1.33 -4.22
CA ASN A 59 -33.70 -2.33 -4.90
C ASN A 59 -32.62 -2.84 -3.94
N PRO A 60 -32.20 -4.12 -4.05
CA PRO A 60 -31.17 -4.69 -3.18
C PRO A 60 -29.79 -4.04 -3.34
N ASP A 61 -29.58 -3.30 -4.42
CA ASP A 61 -28.39 -2.54 -4.75
C ASP A 61 -28.65 -1.02 -4.81
N SER A 62 -29.79 -0.56 -4.29
CA SER A 62 -30.00 0.85 -3.94
C SER A 62 -29.00 1.26 -2.85
N LEU A 63 -28.58 2.52 -2.87
CA LEU A 63 -27.51 3.03 -2.04
C LEU A 63 -28.03 4.15 -1.16
N ASN A 64 -27.92 3.98 0.16
CA ASN A 64 -28.32 5.00 1.10
C ASN A 64 -27.26 6.10 1.21
N GLN A 65 -27.70 7.29 1.65
CA GLN A 65 -26.76 8.32 2.01
C GLN A 65 -25.77 7.81 3.08
N GLY A 66 -24.47 7.98 2.82
CA GLY A 66 -23.41 7.58 3.71
C GLY A 66 -22.91 6.14 3.54
N THR A 67 -23.48 5.36 2.62
CA THR A 67 -22.96 4.06 2.24
C THR A 67 -21.58 4.19 1.57
N GLY A 68 -20.67 3.26 1.88
CA GLY A 68 -19.39 3.13 1.18
C GLY A 68 -19.53 2.16 0.02
N VAL A 69 -19.08 2.55 -1.17
CA VAL A 69 -19.17 1.74 -2.38
C VAL A 69 -17.80 1.40 -2.94
N ILE A 70 -17.70 0.19 -3.47
CA ILE A 70 -16.55 -0.31 -4.21
C ILE A 70 -16.96 -0.33 -5.67
N ILE A 71 -16.26 0.45 -6.50
CA ILE A 71 -16.45 0.43 -7.95
C ILE A 71 -15.26 -0.25 -8.62
N LYS A 72 -15.55 -0.94 -9.73
CA LYS A 72 -14.52 -1.57 -10.56
C LYS A 72 -14.61 -1.04 -11.97
N LYS A 73 -13.49 -0.58 -12.49
CA LYS A 73 -13.34 -0.21 -13.90
C LYS A 73 -13.25 -1.49 -14.73
N ASP A 74 -14.17 -1.61 -15.68
CA ASP A 74 -14.24 -2.73 -16.64
C ASP A 74 -14.51 -2.18 -18.06
N ASP A 75 -14.55 -3.03 -19.08
CA ASP A 75 -14.94 -2.61 -20.42
C ASP A 75 -16.39 -2.05 -20.39
N PRO A 76 -16.63 -0.81 -20.87
CA PRO A 76 -17.98 -0.24 -20.96
C PRO A 76 -19.00 -1.13 -21.68
N LYS A 77 -18.55 -2.03 -22.57
CA LYS A 77 -19.41 -3.00 -23.27
C LYS A 77 -20.05 -4.04 -22.35
N ASN A 78 -19.50 -4.24 -21.15
CA ASN A 78 -20.03 -5.19 -20.18
C ASN A 78 -21.19 -4.61 -19.36
N VAL A 79 -21.39 -3.29 -19.42
CA VAL A 79 -22.47 -2.59 -18.69
C VAL A 79 -23.82 -2.95 -19.30
N LYS A 80 -24.78 -3.29 -18.44
CA LYS A 80 -26.13 -3.70 -18.81
C LYS A 80 -27.18 -2.83 -18.15
N VAL A 81 -28.38 -2.87 -18.71
CA VAL A 81 -29.57 -2.29 -18.07
C VAL A 81 -29.75 -2.94 -16.69
N GLY A 82 -29.94 -2.10 -15.68
CA GLY A 82 -30.03 -2.49 -14.28
C GLY A 82 -28.73 -2.26 -13.49
N ASP A 83 -27.57 -2.17 -14.13
CA ASP A 83 -26.31 -1.92 -13.43
C ASP A 83 -26.28 -0.53 -12.81
N VAL A 84 -25.70 -0.42 -11.62
CA VAL A 84 -25.39 0.87 -11.00
C VAL A 84 -23.97 1.27 -11.37
N ILE A 85 -23.83 2.36 -12.11
CA ILE A 85 -22.53 2.84 -12.60
C ILE A 85 -22.18 4.19 -11.99
N THR A 86 -20.90 4.41 -11.76
CA THR A 86 -20.33 5.72 -11.47
C THR A 86 -19.71 6.29 -12.73
N PHE A 87 -20.04 7.54 -13.03
CA PHE A 87 -19.53 8.29 -14.17
C PHE A 87 -19.20 9.72 -13.78
N TYR A 88 -18.40 10.38 -14.59
CA TYR A 88 -18.14 11.81 -14.42
C TYR A 88 -19.31 12.61 -14.97
N TYR A 89 -19.89 13.48 -14.15
CA TYR A 89 -20.97 14.35 -14.58
C TYR A 89 -20.47 15.79 -14.75
N PRO A 90 -20.33 16.30 -16.00
CA PRO A 90 -19.78 17.64 -16.24
C PRO A 90 -20.57 18.77 -15.59
N LYS A 91 -21.89 18.61 -15.37
CA LYS A 91 -22.72 19.64 -14.72
C LYS A 91 -22.41 19.80 -13.23
N LEU A 92 -22.05 18.70 -12.56
CA LEU A 92 -21.60 18.73 -11.17
C LEU A 92 -20.09 18.91 -11.04
N ASN A 93 -19.34 18.75 -12.14
CA ASN A 93 -17.88 18.65 -12.15
C ASN A 93 -17.37 17.63 -11.11
N ALA A 94 -18.09 16.53 -10.95
CA ALA A 94 -17.86 15.51 -9.95
C ALA A 94 -18.38 14.15 -10.44
N PRO A 95 -17.91 13.03 -9.83
CA PRO A 95 -18.49 11.73 -10.06
C PRO A 95 -19.93 11.67 -9.54
N ASP A 96 -20.82 11.08 -10.32
CA ASP A 96 -22.19 10.78 -9.95
C ASP A 96 -22.46 9.27 -10.14
N THR A 97 -23.43 8.72 -9.43
CA THR A 97 -23.73 7.28 -9.44
C THR A 97 -25.21 7.05 -9.61
N HIS A 98 -25.59 6.46 -10.75
CA HIS A 98 -26.98 6.20 -11.11
C HIS A 98 -27.15 4.82 -11.76
N ARG A 99 -28.39 4.32 -11.78
CA ARG A 99 -28.74 3.05 -12.41
C ARG A 99 -28.95 3.23 -13.91
N VAL A 100 -28.41 2.31 -14.69
CA VAL A 100 -28.61 2.26 -16.15
C VAL A 100 -30.02 1.78 -16.44
N VAL A 101 -30.82 2.61 -17.10
CA VAL A 101 -32.18 2.27 -17.54
C VAL A 101 -32.22 1.86 -19.02
N GLU A 102 -31.25 2.33 -19.81
CA GLU A 102 -31.14 1.99 -21.24
C GLU A 102 -29.68 2.08 -21.69
N VAL A 103 -29.28 1.22 -22.63
CA VAL A 103 -27.97 1.26 -23.29
C VAL A 103 -28.19 1.52 -24.78
N GLY A 104 -27.70 2.67 -25.23
CA GLY A 104 -27.76 3.10 -26.62
C GLY A 104 -26.38 3.09 -27.29
N THR A 105 -26.37 3.54 -28.54
CA THR A 105 -25.14 3.75 -29.32
C THR A 105 -25.30 5.03 -30.12
N ASP A 106 -24.27 5.87 -30.09
CA ASP A 106 -24.15 7.06 -30.92
C ASP A 106 -22.86 6.98 -31.77
N LYS A 107 -22.58 8.02 -32.56
CA LYS A 107 -21.42 8.11 -33.46
C LYS A 107 -20.08 7.91 -32.75
N ASP A 108 -20.01 8.27 -31.48
CA ASP A 108 -18.80 8.20 -30.64
C ASP A 108 -18.72 6.92 -29.77
N GLY A 109 -19.69 6.01 -29.93
CA GLY A 109 -19.73 4.70 -29.28
C GLY A 109 -20.91 4.51 -28.33
N LEU A 110 -20.71 3.74 -27.25
CA LEU A 110 -21.78 3.42 -26.30
C LEU A 110 -22.21 4.66 -25.51
N VAL A 111 -23.53 4.74 -25.28
CA VAL A 111 -24.15 5.77 -24.45
C VAL A 111 -25.05 5.07 -23.43
N PHE A 112 -24.89 5.40 -22.16
CA PHE A 112 -25.70 4.89 -21.07
C PHE A 112 -26.74 5.94 -20.70
N TYR A 113 -28.00 5.56 -20.63
CA TYR A 113 -29.05 6.38 -20.07
C TYR A 113 -29.26 5.97 -18.62
N THR A 114 -29.06 6.91 -17.69
CA THR A 114 -29.04 6.64 -16.26
C THR A 114 -30.09 7.43 -15.50
N ARG A 115 -30.48 6.91 -14.33
CA ARG A 115 -31.38 7.56 -13.38
C ARG A 115 -31.11 7.10 -11.95
N GLY A 116 -31.27 8.02 -11.00
CA GLY A 116 -31.29 7.69 -9.57
C GLY A 116 -32.54 6.90 -9.17
N ASP A 117 -32.38 5.98 -8.22
CA ASP A 117 -33.48 5.16 -7.71
C ASP A 117 -34.53 6.01 -6.95
N ASN A 118 -34.11 7.11 -6.32
CA ASN A 118 -34.99 7.99 -5.54
C ASN A 118 -35.59 9.10 -6.42
N LEU A 119 -36.91 9.06 -6.60
CA LEU A 119 -37.64 10.05 -7.39
C LEU A 119 -38.02 11.30 -6.60
N HIS A 120 -37.79 11.31 -5.30
CA HIS A 120 -38.05 12.44 -4.40
C HIS A 120 -36.78 12.83 -3.64
N ALA A 121 -35.61 12.59 -4.26
CA ALA A 121 -34.32 12.98 -3.71
C ALA A 121 -34.27 14.49 -3.46
N TRP A 122 -33.41 14.91 -2.53
CA TRP A 122 -33.22 16.33 -2.22
C TRP A 122 -32.86 17.19 -3.44
N SER A 123 -32.19 16.61 -4.44
CA SER A 123 -31.82 17.28 -5.70
C SER A 123 -32.99 17.46 -6.68
N CYS A 124 -34.14 16.86 -6.42
CA CYS A 124 -35.33 16.93 -7.28
C CYS A 124 -36.19 18.18 -6.99
N PRO A 125 -36.96 18.66 -8.00
CA PRO A 125 -38.05 19.62 -7.76
C PRO A 125 -39.09 19.05 -6.79
N SER A 126 -39.92 19.92 -6.20
CA SER A 126 -40.96 19.52 -5.24
C SER A 126 -41.98 18.50 -5.77
N GLU A 127 -42.16 18.42 -7.09
CA GLU A 127 -43.05 17.44 -7.74
C GLU A 127 -42.38 16.09 -8.04
N GLY A 128 -41.09 15.95 -7.70
CA GLY A 128 -40.27 14.77 -7.96
C GLY A 128 -39.36 14.93 -9.19
N CYS A 129 -38.38 14.04 -9.29
CA CYS A 129 -37.45 13.99 -10.40
C CYS A 129 -38.16 13.51 -11.67
N PRO A 130 -38.04 14.26 -12.79
CA PRO A 130 -38.71 13.91 -14.04
C PRO A 130 -38.27 12.52 -14.51
N SER A 131 -39.22 11.73 -14.99
CA SER A 131 -38.93 10.41 -15.58
C SER A 131 -38.29 10.50 -16.95
N THR A 132 -38.29 11.66 -17.60
CA THR A 132 -37.67 11.88 -18.90
C THR A 132 -37.33 13.37 -19.09
N PRO A 133 -36.25 13.71 -19.82
CA PRO A 133 -35.29 12.79 -20.42
C PRO A 133 -34.34 12.20 -19.37
N TRP A 134 -33.92 10.96 -19.61
CA TRP A 134 -32.87 10.32 -18.80
C TRP A 134 -31.55 11.06 -18.94
N GLU A 135 -30.68 10.89 -17.96
CA GLU A 135 -29.32 11.41 -18.04
C GLU A 135 -28.52 10.60 -19.05
N SER A 136 -27.95 11.26 -20.05
CA SER A 136 -27.14 10.62 -21.09
C SER A 136 -25.66 10.68 -20.73
N VAL A 137 -25.03 9.51 -20.63
CA VAL A 137 -23.64 9.33 -20.20
C VAL A 137 -22.87 8.63 -21.34
N PRO A 138 -22.04 9.36 -22.10
CA PRO A 138 -21.13 8.77 -23.06
C PRO A 138 -20.12 7.85 -22.36
N GLN A 139 -19.69 6.78 -23.05
CA GLN A 139 -18.67 5.85 -22.53
C GLN A 139 -17.36 6.52 -22.09
N ALA A 140 -17.03 7.71 -22.61
CA ALA A 140 -15.84 8.47 -22.21
C ALA A 140 -15.89 8.98 -20.76
N PHE A 141 -17.09 9.12 -20.20
CA PHE A 141 -17.30 9.53 -18.80
C PHE A 141 -17.49 8.36 -17.84
N TYR A 142 -17.54 7.12 -18.34
CA TYR A 142 -17.64 5.94 -17.50
C TYR A 142 -16.39 5.77 -16.63
N ILE A 143 -16.58 5.65 -15.32
CA ILE A 143 -15.50 5.44 -14.34
C ILE A 143 -15.47 3.98 -13.89
N GLY A 144 -16.62 3.41 -13.54
CA GLY A 144 -16.72 2.01 -13.12
C GLY A 144 -18.12 1.60 -12.69
N THR A 145 -18.33 0.30 -12.54
CA THR A 145 -19.59 -0.30 -12.05
C THR A 145 -19.49 -0.58 -10.55
N VAL A 146 -20.57 -0.35 -9.81
CA VAL A 146 -20.67 -0.71 -8.39
C VAL A 146 -20.68 -2.23 -8.25
N VAL A 147 -19.66 -2.78 -7.59
CA VAL A 147 -19.55 -4.25 -7.38
C VAL A 147 -19.91 -4.67 -5.96
N SER A 148 -19.80 -3.76 -5.00
CA SER A 148 -20.12 -4.01 -3.60
C SER A 148 -20.41 -2.70 -2.89
N HIS A 149 -21.29 -2.73 -1.90
CA HIS A 149 -21.60 -1.60 -1.04
C HIS A 149 -21.72 -2.05 0.42
N SER A 150 -21.44 -1.17 1.37
CA SER A 150 -21.63 -1.44 2.79
C SER A 150 -21.67 -0.15 3.61
N ASP A 151 -22.65 -0.04 4.50
CA ASP A 151 -22.79 1.11 5.41
C ASP A 151 -21.68 1.16 6.47
N ALA A 152 -21.23 0.00 6.91
CA ALA A 152 -20.08 -0.12 7.81
C ALA A 152 -18.80 0.38 7.13
N PHE A 153 -18.63 0.07 5.84
CA PHE A 153 -17.53 0.58 5.04
C PHE A 153 -17.63 2.09 4.84
N GLY A 154 -18.84 2.62 4.58
CA GLY A 154 -19.08 4.07 4.51
C GLY A 154 -18.72 4.80 5.79
N SER A 155 -19.14 4.26 6.94
CA SER A 155 -18.76 4.76 8.26
C SER A 155 -17.24 4.79 8.44
N PHE A 156 -16.52 3.74 8.04
CA PHE A 156 -15.06 3.70 8.06
C PHE A 156 -14.44 4.77 7.14
N LEU A 157 -14.97 4.94 5.92
CA LEU A 157 -14.48 5.94 4.97
C LEU A 157 -14.57 7.36 5.56
N THR A 158 -15.59 7.69 6.37
CA THR A 158 -15.69 9.02 7.00
C THR A 158 -14.50 9.40 7.89
N TYR A 159 -13.68 8.42 8.31
CA TYR A 159 -12.49 8.65 9.13
C TYR A 159 -11.16 8.62 8.36
N VAL A 160 -11.15 8.01 7.17
CA VAL A 160 -9.91 7.69 6.42
C VAL A 160 -9.87 8.36 5.04
N SER A 161 -11.03 8.63 4.44
CA SER A 161 -11.16 9.28 3.13
C SER A 161 -11.47 10.77 3.29
N PRO A 162 -10.67 11.68 2.70
CA PRO A 162 -10.97 13.11 2.69
C PRO A 162 -12.31 13.47 2.06
N GLN A 163 -12.71 12.75 1.00
CA GLN A 163 -14.00 12.94 0.33
C GLN A 163 -15.16 12.62 1.27
N ALA A 164 -15.11 11.46 1.93
CA ALA A 164 -16.16 11.01 2.83
C ALA A 164 -16.23 11.85 4.11
N ALA A 165 -15.07 12.22 4.68
CA ALA A 165 -14.99 13.07 5.85
C ALA A 165 -15.55 14.48 5.58
N GLY A 166 -15.18 15.09 4.44
CA GLY A 166 -15.74 16.38 4.02
C GLY A 166 -17.26 16.32 3.82
N ALA A 167 -17.75 15.28 3.13
CA ALA A 167 -19.18 15.07 2.92
C ALA A 167 -19.95 14.82 4.24
N ALA A 168 -19.34 14.15 5.22
CA ALA A 168 -19.92 13.87 6.53
C ALA A 168 -19.65 14.97 7.58
N GLY A 169 -18.99 16.08 7.22
CA GLY A 169 -18.64 17.17 8.15
C GLY A 169 -17.60 16.78 9.22
N LYS A 170 -16.81 15.73 8.98
CA LYS A 170 -15.76 15.22 9.88
C LYS A 170 -14.35 15.63 9.42
N SER A 171 -13.40 15.64 10.34
CA SER A 171 -12.00 15.92 10.02
C SER A 171 -11.26 14.69 9.48
N ALA A 172 -10.96 14.71 8.19
CA ALA A 172 -10.34 13.64 7.40
C ALA A 172 -8.97 13.12 7.89
N TRP A 173 -8.30 13.87 8.75
CA TRP A 173 -6.89 13.65 9.07
C TRP A 173 -6.65 12.88 10.37
N LEU A 174 -7.66 12.72 11.23
CA LEU A 174 -7.45 12.16 12.57
C LEU A 174 -6.91 10.73 12.55
N VAL A 175 -7.53 9.82 11.79
CA VAL A 175 -7.13 8.40 11.80
C VAL A 175 -5.83 8.13 11.04
N PRO A 176 -5.62 8.66 9.82
CA PRO A 176 -4.34 8.52 9.15
C PRO A 176 -3.17 9.08 9.99
N VAL A 177 -3.33 10.24 10.62
CA VAL A 177 -2.28 10.84 11.46
C VAL A 177 -2.03 9.99 12.71
N LEU A 178 -3.07 9.52 13.40
CA LEU A 178 -2.92 8.70 14.61
C LEU A 178 -2.24 7.35 14.37
N ILE A 179 -2.34 6.79 13.16
CA ILE A 179 -1.69 5.51 12.80
C ILE A 179 -0.30 5.75 12.20
N ILE A 180 -0.16 6.74 11.31
CA ILE A 180 1.10 7.02 10.61
C ILE A 180 2.15 7.59 11.57
N VAL A 181 1.78 8.50 12.48
CA VAL A 181 2.74 9.12 13.41
C VAL A 181 3.46 8.10 14.30
N PRO A 182 2.79 7.16 15.01
CA PRO A 182 3.49 6.17 15.82
C PRO A 182 4.30 5.17 14.97
N LEU A 183 3.80 4.76 13.80
CA LEU A 183 4.57 3.92 12.87
C LEU A 183 5.85 4.63 12.43
N PHE A 184 5.75 5.90 12.04
CA PHE A 184 6.89 6.71 11.61
C PHE A 184 7.87 6.94 12.76
N ALA A 185 7.38 7.17 13.98
CA ALA A 185 8.21 7.30 15.17
C ALA A 185 9.01 6.02 15.46
N ILE A 186 8.36 4.84 15.38
CA ILE A 186 9.03 3.55 15.58
C ILE A 186 10.14 3.36 14.53
N VAL A 187 9.86 3.65 13.26
CA VAL A 187 10.86 3.54 12.18
C VAL A 187 12.00 4.53 12.39
N ALA A 188 11.70 5.79 12.73
CA ALA A 188 12.71 6.81 12.99
C ALA A 188 13.65 6.42 14.15
N ILE A 189 13.09 5.85 15.23
CA ILE A 189 13.88 5.33 16.35
C ILE A 189 14.76 4.15 15.90
N SER A 190 14.19 3.17 15.18
CA SER A 190 14.93 1.99 14.68
C SER A 190 16.10 2.37 13.76
N VAL A 191 15.86 3.31 12.84
CA VAL A 191 16.89 3.85 11.95
C VAL A 191 17.94 4.65 12.73
N GLY A 192 17.51 5.48 13.68
CA GLY A 192 18.41 6.25 14.56
C GLY A 192 19.35 5.37 15.37
N GLU A 193 18.82 4.31 15.99
CA GLU A 193 19.62 3.32 16.73
C GLU A 193 20.62 2.60 15.81
N SER A 194 20.19 2.25 14.59
CA SER A 194 21.05 1.59 13.59
C SER A 194 22.22 2.50 13.16
N ILE A 195 21.96 3.79 12.93
CA ILE A 195 22.99 4.78 12.58
C ILE A 195 23.95 5.02 13.75
N LEU A 196 23.46 5.13 14.98
CA LEU A 196 24.29 5.30 16.17
C LEU A 196 25.20 4.09 16.39
N LYS A 197 24.67 2.89 16.20
CA LYS A 197 25.43 1.65 16.29
C LYS A 197 26.53 1.59 15.22
N TYR A 198 26.20 1.94 13.98
CA TYR A 198 27.18 2.02 12.88
C TYR A 198 28.30 3.04 13.18
N LYS A 199 27.96 4.24 13.66
CA LYS A 199 28.96 5.25 14.08
C LYS A 199 29.87 4.75 15.20
N LYS A 200 29.30 4.03 16.18
CA LYS A 200 30.07 3.45 17.29
C LYS A 200 31.01 2.35 16.82
N GLU A 201 30.54 1.44 15.97
CA GLU A 201 31.35 0.38 15.36
C GLU A 201 32.48 0.95 14.51
N LYS A 202 32.20 1.97 13.68
CA LYS A 202 33.21 2.68 12.89
C LYS A 202 34.29 3.32 13.77
N LYS A 203 33.89 4.01 14.85
CA LYS A 203 34.84 4.64 15.79
C LYS A 203 35.71 3.62 16.53
N ILE A 204 35.19 2.42 16.80
CA ILE A 204 35.97 1.32 17.40
C ILE A 204 36.97 0.78 16.37
N TYR A 205 36.52 0.53 15.15
CA TYR A 205 37.36 0.06 14.04
C TYR A 205 38.51 1.03 13.74
N GLU A 206 38.23 2.34 13.61
CA GLU A 206 39.26 3.36 13.37
C GLU A 206 40.32 3.38 14.50
N LYS A 207 39.91 3.16 15.75
CA LYS A 207 40.83 3.05 16.89
C LYS A 207 41.66 1.77 16.91
N GLU A 208 41.09 0.65 16.49
CA GLU A 208 41.80 -0.62 16.38
C GLU A 208 42.82 -0.57 15.23
N LEU A 209 42.41 -0.02 14.08
CA LEU A 209 43.27 0.19 12.93
C LEU A 209 44.42 1.15 13.28
N SER A 210 44.14 2.28 13.95
CA SER A 210 45.18 3.24 14.33
C SER A 210 46.24 2.64 15.27
N LYS A 211 45.81 1.82 16.24
CA LYS A 211 46.75 1.12 17.14
C LYS A 211 47.61 0.09 16.39
N ALA A 212 46.98 -0.67 15.48
CA ALA A 212 47.70 -1.65 14.68
C ALA A 212 48.74 -0.99 13.75
N MET A 213 48.44 0.21 13.23
CA MET A 213 49.40 1.00 12.45
C MET A 213 50.56 1.52 13.30
N GLU A 214 50.30 1.99 14.53
CA GLU A 214 51.33 2.46 15.46
C GLU A 214 52.27 1.33 15.90
N GLU A 215 51.74 0.13 16.16
CA GLU A 215 52.53 -1.08 16.49
C GLU A 215 53.49 -1.49 15.36
N GLU A 216 53.06 -1.33 14.11
CA GLU A 216 53.84 -1.67 12.92
C GLU A 216 54.72 -0.48 12.44
N GLY A 217 54.70 0.65 13.16
CA GLY A 217 55.56 1.81 12.88
C GLY A 217 55.23 2.55 11.58
N ILE A 218 53.98 2.49 11.11
CA ILE A 218 53.56 3.12 9.85
C ILE A 218 53.26 4.60 10.06
N ASP A 219 53.89 5.46 9.25
CA ASP A 219 53.64 6.90 9.27
C ASP A 219 52.22 7.21 8.75
N ARG A 220 51.43 7.90 9.57
CA ARG A 220 50.04 8.30 9.26
C ARG A 220 49.98 9.36 8.16
N ASN A 221 51.08 10.06 7.87
CA ASN A 221 51.16 11.04 6.79
C ASN A 221 51.52 10.40 5.44
N ASP A 222 51.95 9.14 5.40
CA ASP A 222 52.11 8.39 4.16
C ASP A 222 50.77 7.71 3.82
N GLU A 223 50.00 8.36 2.95
CA GLU A 223 48.71 7.88 2.48
C GLU A 223 48.82 6.50 1.81
N LYS A 224 49.90 6.25 1.07
CA LYS A 224 50.09 4.98 0.35
C LYS A 224 50.37 3.84 1.32
N ALA A 225 51.23 4.06 2.31
CA ALA A 225 51.51 3.05 3.34
C ALA A 225 50.28 2.76 4.20
N THR A 226 49.49 3.79 4.52
CA THR A 226 48.25 3.69 5.29
C THR A 226 47.20 2.85 4.56
N LEU A 227 46.93 3.14 3.28
CA LEU A 227 45.97 2.39 2.46
C LEU A 227 46.37 0.92 2.29
N LEU A 228 47.66 0.66 2.02
CA LEU A 228 48.20 -0.71 1.90
C LEU A 228 48.03 -1.50 3.19
N PHE A 229 48.25 -0.85 4.33
CA PHE A 229 48.06 -1.49 5.63
C PHE A 229 46.59 -1.78 5.92
N GLU A 230 45.70 -0.82 5.62
CA GLU A 230 44.27 -1.00 5.80
C GLU A 230 43.72 -2.15 4.93
N GLU A 231 44.08 -2.22 3.65
CA GLU A 231 43.70 -3.35 2.78
C GLU A 231 44.23 -4.67 3.33
N LYS A 232 45.50 -4.74 3.74
CA LYS A 232 46.10 -5.95 4.30
C LYS A 232 45.41 -6.37 5.60
N TYR A 233 45.07 -5.41 6.46
CA TYR A 233 44.37 -5.63 7.71
C TYR A 233 42.96 -6.19 7.46
N ASN A 234 42.22 -5.59 6.52
CA ASN A 234 40.90 -6.04 6.12
C ASN A 234 40.93 -7.44 5.48
N LEU A 235 41.86 -7.71 4.57
CA LEU A 235 42.03 -9.02 3.96
C LEU A 235 42.33 -10.10 5.01
N LYS A 236 43.20 -9.80 5.99
CA LYS A 236 43.53 -10.72 7.08
C LYS A 236 42.31 -11.00 7.98
N LYS A 237 41.47 -9.98 8.20
CA LYS A 237 40.23 -10.11 8.96
C LYS A 237 39.20 -10.97 8.21
N GLU A 238 38.97 -10.70 6.92
CA GLU A 238 38.08 -11.49 6.07
C GLU A 238 38.51 -12.96 6.00
N LEU A 239 39.81 -13.23 5.78
CA LEU A 239 40.34 -14.58 5.75
C LEU A 239 40.13 -15.33 7.08
N ARG A 240 40.28 -14.62 8.21
CA ARG A 240 40.02 -15.20 9.54
C ARG A 240 38.54 -15.56 9.70
N GLU A 241 37.63 -14.68 9.29
CA GLU A 241 36.19 -14.95 9.33
C GLU A 241 35.79 -16.11 8.43
N GLU A 242 36.32 -16.20 7.20
CA GLU A 242 36.07 -17.31 6.29
C GLU A 242 36.54 -18.64 6.85
N MET A 243 37.75 -18.69 7.44
CA MET A 243 38.26 -19.89 8.11
C MET A 243 37.37 -20.32 9.27
N GLU A 244 36.84 -19.38 10.07
CA GLU A 244 35.91 -19.70 11.15
C GLU A 244 34.58 -20.26 10.64
N ARG A 245 34.01 -19.65 9.59
CA ARG A 245 32.80 -20.16 8.92
C ARG A 245 33.02 -21.56 8.37
N ALA A 246 34.16 -21.82 7.73
CA ALA A 246 34.53 -23.13 7.21
C ALA A 246 34.63 -24.18 8.34
N LYS A 247 35.33 -23.86 9.44
CA LYS A 247 35.42 -24.72 10.63
C LYS A 247 34.05 -25.02 11.24
N GLU A 248 33.16 -24.02 11.32
CA GLU A 248 31.79 -24.24 11.81
C GLU A 248 31.00 -25.21 10.92
N ILE A 249 31.09 -25.03 9.59
CA ILE A 249 30.42 -25.90 8.62
C ILE A 249 30.95 -27.33 8.75
N GLU A 250 32.26 -27.50 8.86
CA GLU A 250 32.90 -28.80 9.03
C GLU A 250 32.49 -29.46 10.35
N LYS A 251 32.49 -28.71 11.46
CA LYS A 251 32.01 -29.19 12.77
C LYS A 251 30.53 -29.60 12.71
N LYS A 252 29.68 -28.87 11.99
CA LYS A 252 28.27 -29.24 11.75
C LYS A 252 28.16 -30.53 10.91
N LYS A 253 29.01 -30.71 9.89
CA LYS A 253 29.09 -31.95 9.10
C LYS A 253 29.55 -33.14 9.96
N LEU A 254 30.60 -32.98 10.75
CA LEU A 254 31.11 -34.02 11.65
C LEU A 254 30.06 -34.43 12.69
N ARG A 255 29.41 -33.47 13.35
CA ARG A 255 28.31 -33.73 14.30
C ARG A 255 27.15 -34.50 13.65
N LYS A 256 26.81 -34.19 12.40
CA LYS A 256 25.78 -34.94 11.64
C LYS A 256 26.24 -36.37 11.33
N LYS A 257 27.51 -36.60 11.00
CA LYS A 257 28.09 -37.93 10.78
C LYS A 257 28.09 -38.77 12.05
N MET A 258 28.60 -38.25 13.16
CA MET A 258 28.61 -38.96 14.46
C MET A 258 27.19 -39.34 14.91
N LYS A 259 26.20 -38.44 14.77
CA LYS A 259 24.79 -38.76 15.09
C LYS A 259 24.19 -39.85 14.18
N LYS A 260 24.67 -39.97 12.93
CA LYS A 260 24.25 -41.05 12.02
C LYS A 260 24.90 -42.38 12.43
N GLU A 261 26.18 -42.37 12.78
CA GLU A 261 26.92 -43.56 13.25
C GLU A 261 26.38 -44.06 14.59
N GLU A 262 26.12 -43.17 15.55
CA GLU A 262 25.52 -43.51 16.85
C GLU A 262 24.13 -44.15 16.68
N LYS A 263 23.32 -43.64 15.74
CA LYS A 263 22.04 -44.26 15.38
C LYS A 263 22.20 -45.62 14.72
N LYS A 264 23.28 -45.85 13.96
CA LYS A 264 23.57 -47.12 13.30
C LYS A 264 24.04 -48.16 14.33
N ALA A 265 24.97 -47.81 15.21
CA ALA A 265 25.43 -48.66 16.31
C ALA A 265 24.29 -49.06 17.27
N ARG A 266 23.39 -48.13 17.63
CA ARG A 266 22.19 -48.44 18.42
C ARG A 266 21.23 -49.42 17.74
N ARG A 267 21.24 -49.52 16.41
CA ARG A 267 20.41 -50.47 15.65
C ARG A 267 21.07 -51.85 15.54
N GLU A 268 22.40 -51.92 15.58
CA GLU A 268 23.16 -53.19 15.50
C GLU A 268 23.26 -53.90 16.86
N GLN A 269 23.02 -53.21 17.98
CA GLN A 269 22.98 -53.77 19.34
C GLN A 269 21.59 -54.25 19.80
N LYS A 270 20.55 -54.15 18.95
CA LYS A 270 19.19 -54.65 19.20
C LYS A 270 18.90 -55.84 18.30
#